data_AF-A0A5C1YCK6-F1
#
_entry.id   AF-A0A5C1YCK6-F1
#
_cell.length_a   1.000
_cell.length_b   1.000
_cell.length_c   1.000
_cell.angle_alpha   90.00
_cell.angle_beta   90.00
_cell.angle_gamma   90.00
#
_symmetry.space_group_name_H-M   'P 1'
#
loop_
_entity.id
_entity.type
_entity.pdbx_description
1 polymer ?
#
loop_
_entity_poly.entity_id
_entity_poly.type
_entity_poly.pdbx_seq_one_letter_code
_entity_poly.pdbx_strand_id
1 'polypeptide(L)'
;MSRLSLGTRVARTALGAVGGVAWACALRAWMAELSGPMSQFSWGTFLGVLLPGLVVGAAVGWATTVGADATARERRMLRWCAVAPLAFAVAPLLLPGALVGLLTEGLGGGAVLVALTAVAGGYAFGGGRPTWARVVCGVAVVAICLAGAFTGSMFRPAALALGTPRGAWLAVLDLTLMVVLVAAASIPFRRLTAVRRAARPVVENSRRPALTPSGAGTDPDPRAGA
;
A
#
# COMPACT_ATOMS: atom_id res chain seq x y z
N MET A 1 3.75 -14.40 22.45
CA MET A 1 3.56 -14.62 21.00
C MET A 1 4.85 -15.21 20.43
N SER A 2 4.79 -16.38 19.80
CA SER A 2 5.97 -17.06 19.25
C SER A 2 6.54 -16.29 18.06
N ARG A 3 7.86 -16.06 18.05
CA ARG A 3 8.54 -15.52 16.87
C ARG A 3 8.37 -16.54 15.74
N LEU A 4 7.81 -16.11 14.61
CA LEU A 4 7.72 -16.94 13.42
C LEU A 4 9.10 -17.52 13.08
N SER A 5 9.14 -18.80 12.71
CA SER A 5 10.37 -19.43 12.24
C SER A 5 10.91 -18.69 11.01
N LEU A 6 12.23 -18.72 10.83
CA LEU A 6 12.88 -18.13 9.66
C LEU A 6 12.28 -18.67 8.35
N GLY A 7 12.00 -19.98 8.29
CA GLY A 7 11.35 -20.62 7.15
C GLY A 7 9.99 -20.02 6.81
N THR A 8 9.15 -19.73 7.82
CA THR A 8 7.84 -19.10 7.58
C THR A 8 7.99 -17.68 7.03
N ARG A 9 8.99 -16.92 7.51
CA ARG A 9 9.24 -15.56 7.02
C ARG A 9 9.71 -15.57 5.56
N VAL A 10 10.63 -16.48 5.22
CA VAL A 10 11.12 -16.66 3.85
C VAL A 10 9.98 -17.07 2.93
N ALA A 11 9.16 -18.07 3.31
CA ALA A 11 8.03 -18.52 2.50
C ALA A 11 7.03 -17.39 2.20
N ARG A 12 6.66 -16.58 3.20
CA ARG A 12 5.75 -15.43 3.00
C ARG A 12 6.32 -14.34 2.12
N THR A 13 7.63 -14.10 2.23
CA THR A 13 8.34 -13.14 1.37
C THR A 13 8.38 -13.63 -0.07
N ALA A 14 8.68 -14.91 -0.27
CA ALA A 14 8.69 -15.54 -1.59
C ALA A 14 7.30 -15.57 -2.24
N LEU A 15 6.25 -15.93 -1.50
CA LEU A 15 4.87 -15.88 -1.98
C LEU A 15 4.46 -14.46 -2.37
N GLY A 16 4.85 -13.47 -1.57
CA GLY A 16 4.66 -12.06 -1.91
C GLY A 16 5.37 -11.68 -3.22
N ALA A 17 6.64 -12.08 -3.37
CA ALA A 17 7.43 -11.82 -4.58
C ALA A 17 6.79 -12.42 -5.83
N VAL A 18 6.37 -13.70 -5.75
CA VAL A 18 5.67 -14.39 -6.85
C VAL A 18 4.35 -13.69 -7.18
N GLY A 19 3.56 -13.32 -6.18
CA GLY A 19 2.32 -12.57 -6.37
C GLY A 19 2.55 -11.20 -7.04
N GLY A 20 3.62 -10.51 -6.66
CA GLY A 20 4.02 -9.23 -7.26
C GLY A 20 4.48 -9.37 -8.72
N VAL A 21 5.23 -10.42 -9.04
CA VAL A 21 5.60 -10.74 -10.43
C VAL A 21 4.36 -11.10 -11.26
N ALA A 22 3.47 -11.94 -10.74
CA ALA A 22 2.23 -12.30 -11.42
C ALA A 22 1.36 -11.07 -11.72
N TRP A 23 1.22 -10.17 -10.74
CA TRP A 23 0.53 -8.90 -10.91
C TRP A 23 1.20 -8.02 -11.99
N ALA A 24 2.53 -7.91 -11.99
CA ALA A 24 3.26 -7.14 -12.98
C ALA A 24 3.15 -7.72 -14.40
N CYS A 25 3.14 -9.05 -14.54
CA CYS A 25 2.87 -9.72 -15.81
C CYS A 25 1.45 -9.41 -16.33
N ALA A 26 0.45 -9.45 -15.46
CA ALA A 26 -0.93 -9.12 -15.82
C ALA A 26 -1.08 -7.64 -16.22
N LEU A 27 -0.43 -6.71 -15.50
CA LEU A 27 -0.37 -5.29 -15.89
C LEU A 27 0.30 -5.14 -17.27
N ARG A 28 1.38 -5.87 -17.52
CA ARG A 28 2.06 -5.83 -18.81
C ARG A 28 1.17 -6.34 -19.95
N ALA A 29 0.38 -7.38 -19.72
CA ALA A 29 -0.59 -7.87 -20.69
C ALA A 29 -1.69 -6.83 -20.95
N TRP A 30 -2.20 -6.17 -19.91
CA TRP A 30 -3.15 -5.06 -20.05
C TRP A 30 -2.58 -3.90 -20.88
N MET A 31 -1.34 -3.49 -20.63
CA MET A 31 -0.67 -2.44 -21.43
C MET A 31 -0.46 -2.86 -22.90
N ALA A 32 -0.23 -4.15 -23.16
CA ALA A 32 -0.08 -4.68 -24.51
C ALA A 32 -1.38 -4.49 -25.31
N GLU A 33 -2.51 -4.79 -24.69
CA GLU A 33 -3.84 -4.67 -25.27
C GLU A 33 -4.20 -3.22 -25.62
N LEU A 34 -3.84 -2.28 -24.73
CA LEU A 34 -4.01 -0.84 -24.98
C LEU A 34 -3.16 -0.35 -26.15
N SER A 35 -1.88 -0.74 -26.18
CA SER A 35 -0.92 -0.27 -27.19
C SER A 35 -1.09 -0.98 -28.54
N GLY A 36 -1.75 -2.14 -28.55
CA GLY A 36 -1.99 -2.92 -29.77
C GLY A 36 -0.67 -3.33 -30.45
N PRO A 37 -0.57 -3.19 -31.79
CA PRO A 37 0.62 -3.59 -32.56
C PRO A 37 1.91 -2.87 -32.14
N MET A 38 1.82 -1.72 -31.47
CA MET A 38 2.98 -0.95 -30.99
C MET A 38 3.61 -1.55 -29.72
N SER A 39 2.96 -2.54 -29.08
CA SER A 39 3.49 -3.19 -27.89
C SER A 39 4.67 -4.09 -28.21
N GLN A 40 5.89 -3.63 -27.91
CA GLN A 40 7.11 -4.42 -28.03
C GLN A 40 7.57 -4.99 -26.68
N PHE A 41 8.23 -6.16 -26.71
CA PHE A 41 8.89 -6.75 -25.56
C PHE A 41 10.39 -6.50 -25.65
N SER A 42 10.94 -5.84 -24.64
CA SER A 42 12.38 -5.61 -24.50
C SER A 42 12.82 -5.94 -23.09
N TRP A 43 14.13 -6.13 -22.89
CA TRP A 43 14.71 -6.26 -21.55
C TRP A 43 14.40 -5.05 -20.66
N GLY A 44 14.31 -3.84 -21.25
CA GLY A 44 13.90 -2.63 -20.54
C GLY A 44 12.48 -2.74 -19.96
N THR A 45 11.56 -3.38 -20.68
CA THR A 45 10.20 -3.61 -20.17
C THR A 45 10.15 -4.66 -19.07
N PHE A 46 10.96 -5.71 -19.19
CA PHE A 46 11.09 -6.71 -18.12
C PHE A 46 11.61 -6.07 -16.83
N LEU A 47 12.69 -5.30 -16.93
CA LEU A 47 13.30 -4.62 -15.77
C LEU A 47 12.42 -3.48 -15.25
N GLY A 48 11.76 -2.72 -16.13
CA GLY A 48 10.92 -1.58 -15.74
C GLY A 48 9.58 -1.95 -15.09
N VAL A 49 9.08 -3.17 -15.30
CA VAL A 49 7.75 -3.60 -14.82
C VAL A 49 7.82 -4.80 -13.87
N LEU A 50 8.54 -5.87 -14.22
CA LEU A 50 8.55 -7.09 -13.40
C LEU A 50 9.44 -6.95 -12.18
N LEU A 51 10.59 -6.28 -12.30
CA LEU A 51 11.48 -6.05 -11.16
C LEU A 51 10.81 -5.24 -10.04
N PRO A 52 10.15 -4.08 -10.29
CA PRO A 52 9.42 -3.38 -9.24
C PRO A 52 8.26 -4.23 -8.71
N GLY A 53 7.58 -5.02 -9.55
CA GLY A 53 6.57 -5.99 -9.10
C GLY A 53 7.12 -6.99 -8.08
N LEU A 54 8.28 -7.59 -8.37
CA LEU A 54 8.98 -8.50 -7.47
C LEU A 54 9.36 -7.82 -6.15
N VAL A 55 9.93 -6.61 -6.20
CA VAL A 55 10.35 -5.85 -5.01
C VAL A 55 9.17 -5.47 -4.14
N VAL A 56 8.10 -4.95 -4.74
CA VAL A 56 6.87 -4.58 -4.02
C VAL A 56 6.22 -5.81 -3.41
N GLY A 57 6.10 -6.88 -4.17
CA GLY A 57 5.56 -8.16 -3.70
C GLY A 57 6.34 -8.72 -2.51
N ALA A 58 7.67 -8.77 -2.61
CA ALA A 58 8.54 -9.23 -1.52
C ALA A 58 8.40 -8.34 -0.27
N ALA A 59 8.37 -7.02 -0.44
CA ALA A 59 8.19 -6.08 0.65
C ALA A 59 6.84 -6.27 1.37
N VAL A 60 5.75 -6.47 0.63
CA VAL A 60 4.42 -6.74 1.17
C VAL A 60 4.40 -8.11 1.87
N GLY A 61 4.95 -9.14 1.24
CA GLY A 61 5.06 -10.49 1.81
C GLY A 61 5.82 -10.50 3.13
N TRP A 62 6.96 -9.80 3.19
CA TRP A 62 7.72 -9.62 4.42
C TRP A 62 6.91 -8.86 5.48
N ALA A 63 6.20 -7.79 5.12
CA ALA A 63 5.39 -7.00 6.06
C ALA A 63 4.30 -7.84 6.75
N THR A 64 3.78 -8.90 6.11
CA THR A 64 2.81 -9.81 6.76
C THR A 64 3.40 -10.55 7.97
N THR A 65 4.72 -10.70 8.03
CA THR A 65 5.44 -11.42 9.10
C THR A 65 5.69 -10.59 10.35
N VAL A 66 5.54 -9.26 10.26
CA VAL A 66 5.80 -8.35 11.38
C VAL A 66 4.60 -8.33 12.33
N GLY A 67 4.85 -8.65 13.59
CA GLY A 67 3.85 -8.71 14.66
C GLY A 67 3.62 -7.37 15.38
N ALA A 68 2.79 -7.38 16.42
CA ALA A 68 2.53 -6.20 17.26
C ALA A 68 3.77 -5.76 18.07
N ASP A 69 4.59 -6.72 18.50
CA ASP A 69 5.81 -6.50 19.29
C ASP A 69 7.03 -6.14 18.43
N ALA A 70 6.81 -5.45 17.31
CA ALA A 70 7.85 -5.16 16.32
C ALA A 70 8.99 -4.31 16.92
N THR A 71 10.23 -4.72 16.65
CA THR A 71 11.44 -3.97 17.02
C THR A 71 11.49 -2.60 16.34
N ALA A 72 12.34 -1.68 16.83
CA ALA A 72 12.53 -0.38 16.20
C ALA A 72 12.96 -0.49 14.72
N ARG A 73 13.81 -1.47 14.40
CA ARG A 73 14.24 -1.77 13.03
C ARG A 73 13.08 -2.26 12.17
N GLU A 74 12.28 -3.20 12.65
CA GLU A 74 11.11 -3.71 11.91
C GLU A 74 10.08 -2.59 11.66
N ARG A 75 9.87 -1.68 12.61
CA ARG A 75 9.01 -0.50 12.42
C ARG A 75 9.53 0.43 11.32
N ARG A 76 10.85 0.64 11.23
CA ARG A 76 11.46 1.43 10.15
C ARG A 76 11.28 0.74 8.80
N MET A 77 11.54 -0.57 8.75
CA MET A 77 11.37 -1.37 7.53
C MET A 77 9.91 -1.40 7.06
N LEU A 78 8.93 -1.47 7.96
CA LEU A 78 7.51 -1.37 7.57
C LEU A 78 7.17 -0.04 6.88
N ARG A 79 7.82 1.08 7.24
CA ARG A 79 7.62 2.36 6.54
C ARG A 79 8.17 2.29 5.12
N TRP A 80 9.32 1.65 4.93
CA TRP A 80 9.88 1.39 3.60
C TRP A 80 8.98 0.47 2.78
N CYS A 81 8.40 -0.57 3.38
CA CYS A 81 7.42 -1.42 2.70
C CYS A 81 6.15 -0.64 2.31
N ALA A 82 5.73 0.34 3.12
CA ALA A 82 4.57 1.17 2.81
C ALA A 82 4.79 2.09 1.60
N VAL A 83 6.03 2.53 1.36
CA VAL A 83 6.40 3.33 0.18
C VAL A 83 6.97 2.49 -0.96
N ALA A 84 7.06 1.17 -0.81
CA ALA A 84 7.59 0.27 -1.83
C ALA A 84 6.90 0.42 -3.21
N PRO A 85 5.57 0.68 -3.31
CA PRO A 85 4.93 0.89 -4.62
C PRO A 85 5.54 2.02 -5.44
N LEU A 86 6.25 2.97 -4.84
CA LEU A 86 7.01 3.99 -5.55
C LEU A 86 8.10 3.41 -6.47
N ALA A 87 8.51 2.16 -6.28
CA ALA A 87 9.38 1.44 -7.20
C ALA A 87 8.79 1.38 -8.62
N PHE A 88 7.46 1.32 -8.78
CA PHE A 88 6.81 1.37 -10.09
C PHE A 88 6.97 2.72 -10.79
N ALA A 89 7.11 3.82 -10.03
CA ALA A 89 7.39 5.13 -10.58
C ALA A 89 8.88 5.33 -10.87
N VAL A 90 9.74 4.87 -9.97
CA VAL A 90 11.19 5.08 -10.07
C VAL A 90 11.83 4.20 -11.14
N ALA A 91 11.51 2.90 -11.20
CA ALA A 91 12.19 1.98 -12.10
C ALA A 91 12.08 2.38 -13.59
N PRO A 92 10.92 2.83 -14.10
CA PRO A 92 10.83 3.33 -15.46
C PRO A 92 11.65 4.59 -15.72
N LEU A 93 11.79 5.49 -14.72
CA LEU A 93 12.57 6.72 -14.87
C LEU A 93 14.08 6.49 -14.92
N LEU A 94 14.55 5.32 -14.48
CA LEU A 94 15.94 4.92 -14.60
C LEU A 94 16.30 4.42 -16.01
N LEU A 95 15.31 4.21 -16.90
CA LEU A 95 15.57 3.86 -18.29
C LEU A 95 16.09 5.10 -19.06
N PRO A 96 17.08 4.91 -19.94
CA PRO A 96 17.64 6.02 -20.72
C PRO A 96 16.55 6.67 -21.59
N GLY A 97 16.45 8.00 -21.51
CA GLY A 97 15.46 8.79 -22.24
C GLY A 97 14.07 8.89 -21.60
N ALA A 98 13.77 8.10 -20.55
CA ALA A 98 12.44 8.08 -19.92
C ALA A 98 12.09 9.40 -19.21
N LEU A 99 13.06 10.08 -18.60
CA LEU A 99 12.83 11.37 -17.95
C LEU A 99 12.49 12.46 -18.99
N VAL A 100 13.15 12.44 -20.14
CA VAL A 100 12.85 13.36 -21.24
C VAL A 100 11.45 13.07 -21.77
N GLY A 101 11.13 11.80 -22.08
CA GLY A 101 9.79 11.42 -22.54
C GLY A 101 8.67 11.72 -21.54
N LEU A 102 8.93 11.62 -20.24
CA LEU A 102 7.98 12.05 -19.21
C LEU A 102 7.72 13.56 -19.29
N LEU A 103 8.77 14.37 -19.43
CA LEU A 103 8.67 15.83 -19.42
C LEU A 103 8.13 16.40 -20.74
N THR A 104 8.42 15.75 -21.88
CA THR A 104 8.03 16.24 -23.21
C THR A 104 6.71 15.66 -23.68
N GLU A 105 6.43 14.40 -23.38
CA GLU A 105 5.30 13.64 -23.96
C GLU A 105 4.33 13.12 -22.88
N GLY A 106 4.65 13.31 -21.58
CA GLY A 106 3.87 12.74 -20.48
C GLY A 106 4.02 11.22 -20.35
N LEU A 107 4.94 10.60 -21.11
CA LEU A 107 5.17 9.15 -21.10
C LEU A 107 5.74 8.71 -19.75
N GLY A 108 4.94 7.95 -18.99
CA GLY A 108 5.27 7.47 -17.65
C GLY A 108 4.40 8.03 -16.52
N GLY A 109 3.54 9.02 -16.81
CA GLY A 109 2.58 9.55 -15.84
C GLY A 109 1.67 8.47 -15.25
N GLY A 110 1.29 7.47 -16.05
CA GLY A 110 0.51 6.32 -15.58
C GLY A 110 1.22 5.51 -14.48
N ALA A 111 2.53 5.30 -14.59
CA ALA A 111 3.28 4.54 -13.59
C ALA A 111 3.38 5.31 -12.25
N VAL A 112 3.56 6.63 -12.33
CA VAL A 112 3.49 7.52 -11.15
C VAL A 112 2.10 7.46 -10.52
N LEU A 113 1.05 7.56 -11.33
CA LEU A 113 -0.33 7.52 -10.85
C LEU A 113 -0.65 6.18 -10.18
N VAL A 114 -0.23 5.06 -10.75
CA VAL A 114 -0.39 3.72 -10.16
C VAL A 114 0.30 3.63 -8.79
N ALA A 115 1.56 4.09 -8.71
CA ALA A 115 2.32 4.08 -7.47
C ALA A 115 1.68 4.96 -6.38
N LEU A 116 1.26 6.17 -6.73
CA LEU A 116 0.58 7.08 -5.80
C LEU A 116 -0.78 6.55 -5.37
N THR A 117 -1.53 5.94 -6.29
CA THR A 117 -2.84 5.32 -6.00
C THR A 117 -2.66 4.16 -5.03
N ALA A 118 -1.63 3.33 -5.20
CA ALA A 118 -1.31 2.26 -4.27
C ALA A 118 -0.99 2.77 -2.86
N VAL A 119 -0.15 3.81 -2.76
CA VAL A 119 0.23 4.40 -1.46
C VAL A 119 -0.98 5.07 -0.79
N ALA A 120 -1.74 5.88 -1.54
CA ALA A 120 -2.93 6.56 -1.04
C ALA A 120 -4.02 5.58 -0.62
N GLY A 121 -4.28 4.56 -1.44
CA GLY A 121 -5.24 3.50 -1.14
C GLY A 121 -4.79 2.67 0.06
N GLY A 122 -3.52 2.28 0.09
CA GLY A 122 -2.93 1.59 1.23
C GLY A 122 -3.08 2.37 2.53
N TYR A 123 -2.87 3.69 2.50
CA TYR A 123 -3.10 4.58 3.65
C TYR A 123 -4.60 4.65 4.04
N ALA A 124 -5.49 4.80 3.05
CA ALA A 124 -6.94 4.88 3.25
C ALA A 124 -7.49 3.61 3.93
N PHE A 125 -7.10 2.42 3.48
CA PHE A 125 -7.53 1.15 4.07
C PHE A 125 -6.70 0.73 5.31
N GLY A 126 -5.47 1.22 5.41
CA GLY A 126 -4.48 0.80 6.40
C GLY A 126 -4.65 1.32 7.83
N GLY A 127 -5.61 2.23 8.06
CA GLY A 127 -5.91 2.73 9.40
C GLY A 127 -5.11 3.95 9.85
N GLY A 128 -4.70 4.83 8.92
CA GLY A 128 -4.07 6.12 9.21
C GLY A 128 -4.90 7.07 10.09
N ARG A 129 -4.24 8.07 10.69
CA ARG A 129 -4.88 9.25 11.28
C ARG A 129 -4.32 10.50 10.58
N PRO A 130 -5.12 11.56 10.37
CA PRO A 130 -6.54 11.71 10.73
C PRO A 130 -7.51 10.96 9.79
N THR A 131 -8.77 10.75 10.23
CA THR A 131 -9.79 9.98 9.49
C THR A 131 -10.27 10.67 8.22
N TRP A 132 -10.33 12.00 8.19
CA TRP A 132 -10.71 12.76 7.00
C TRP A 132 -9.73 12.54 5.85
N ALA A 133 -8.43 12.50 6.13
CA ALA A 133 -7.40 12.26 5.11
C ALA A 133 -7.58 10.87 4.48
N ARG A 134 -8.04 9.88 5.25
CA ARG A 134 -8.36 8.55 4.70
C ARG A 134 -9.56 8.58 3.75
N VAL A 135 -10.59 9.36 4.08
CA VAL A 135 -11.76 9.51 3.21
C VAL A 135 -11.35 10.19 1.91
N VAL A 136 -10.59 11.29 1.98
CA VAL A 136 -10.09 12.00 0.79
C VAL A 136 -9.23 11.07 -0.07
N CYS A 137 -8.27 10.35 0.52
CA CYS A 137 -7.46 9.38 -0.22
C CYS A 137 -8.31 8.25 -0.82
N GLY A 138 -9.30 7.75 -0.08
CA GLY A 138 -10.20 6.69 -0.55
C GLY A 138 -11.05 7.14 -1.75
N VAL A 139 -11.65 8.32 -1.66
CA VAL A 139 -12.44 8.92 -2.77
C VAL A 139 -11.55 9.16 -3.99
N ALA A 140 -10.35 9.72 -3.80
CA ALA A 140 -9.41 9.95 -4.89
C ALA A 140 -9.00 8.63 -5.58
N VAL A 141 -8.70 7.59 -4.80
CA VAL A 141 -8.36 6.26 -5.33
C VAL A 141 -9.52 5.65 -6.11
N VAL A 142 -10.75 5.73 -5.60
CA VAL A 142 -11.94 5.24 -6.33
C VAL A 142 -12.10 5.99 -7.65
N ALA A 143 -11.98 7.33 -7.63
CA ALA A 143 -12.08 8.14 -8.84
C ALA A 143 -11.00 7.76 -9.87
N ILE A 144 -9.75 7.56 -9.43
CA ILE A 144 -8.64 7.16 -10.30
C ILE A 144 -8.86 5.76 -10.87
N CYS A 145 -9.29 4.78 -10.06
CA CYS A 145 -9.59 3.43 -10.55
C CYS A 145 -10.72 3.45 -11.58
N LEU A 146 -11.79 4.22 -11.32
CA LEU A 146 -12.88 4.37 -12.29
C LEU A 146 -12.38 5.02 -13.57
N ALA A 147 -11.59 6.09 -13.51
CA ALA A 147 -10.99 6.71 -14.69
C ALA A 147 -10.10 5.71 -15.46
N GLY A 148 -9.30 4.90 -14.74
CA GLY A 148 -8.49 3.81 -15.28
C GLY A 148 -9.30 2.83 -16.14
N ALA A 149 -10.49 2.45 -15.67
CA ALA A 149 -11.40 1.55 -16.39
C ALA A 149 -11.85 2.10 -17.75
N PHE A 150 -11.91 3.42 -17.92
CA PHE A 150 -12.25 4.08 -19.20
C PHE A 150 -11.05 4.26 -20.14
N THR A 151 -9.83 4.00 -19.68
CA THR A 151 -8.59 4.23 -20.44
C THR A 151 -8.61 3.55 -21.81
N GLY A 152 -9.06 2.29 -21.88
CA GLY A 152 -9.16 1.56 -23.15
C GLY A 152 -10.05 2.27 -24.17
N SER A 153 -11.20 2.79 -23.72
CA SER A 153 -12.13 3.53 -24.58
C SER A 153 -11.56 4.86 -25.07
N MET A 154 -10.64 5.49 -24.33
CA MET A 154 -9.98 6.73 -24.76
C MET A 154 -8.87 6.48 -25.79
N PHE A 155 -8.05 5.45 -25.60
CA PHE A 155 -6.92 5.17 -26.50
C PHE A 155 -7.35 4.45 -27.79
N ARG A 156 -8.33 3.55 -27.72
CA ARG A 156 -8.78 2.76 -28.88
C ARG A 156 -10.31 2.59 -28.88
N PRO A 157 -11.08 3.66 -29.07
CA PRO A 157 -12.54 3.64 -28.91
C PRO A 157 -13.25 2.59 -29.77
N ALA A 158 -12.83 2.40 -31.02
CA ALA A 158 -13.45 1.41 -31.92
C ALA A 158 -13.26 -0.04 -31.46
N ALA A 159 -12.14 -0.36 -30.78
CA ALA A 159 -11.80 -1.72 -30.40
C ALA A 159 -12.03 -2.03 -28.91
N LEU A 160 -11.95 -1.00 -28.05
CA LEU A 160 -11.91 -1.10 -26.59
C LEU A 160 -12.97 -0.21 -25.90
N ALA A 161 -14.04 0.18 -26.62
CA ALA A 161 -15.21 0.77 -25.98
C ALA A 161 -15.80 -0.18 -24.93
N LEU A 162 -16.29 0.37 -23.81
CA LEU A 162 -16.91 -0.44 -22.73
C LEU A 162 -18.12 -1.26 -23.18
N GLY A 163 -18.81 -0.84 -24.25
CA GLY A 163 -19.90 -1.61 -24.84
C GLY A 163 -19.45 -2.88 -25.57
N THR A 164 -18.14 -3.05 -25.79
CA THR A 164 -17.58 -4.26 -26.40
C THR A 164 -17.13 -5.25 -25.32
N PRO A 165 -17.24 -6.57 -25.56
CA PRO A 165 -16.77 -7.58 -24.60
C PRO A 165 -15.28 -7.43 -24.24
N ARG A 166 -14.44 -7.07 -25.23
CA ARG A 166 -12.99 -6.88 -25.02
C ARG A 166 -12.68 -5.63 -24.18
N GLY A 167 -13.37 -4.52 -24.45
CA GLY A 167 -13.24 -3.30 -23.65
C GLY A 167 -13.69 -3.50 -22.20
N ALA A 168 -14.84 -4.17 -22.01
CA ALA A 168 -15.35 -4.52 -20.68
C ALA A 168 -14.38 -5.43 -19.91
N TRP A 169 -13.82 -6.46 -20.57
CA TRP A 169 -12.79 -7.33 -19.98
C TRP A 169 -11.57 -6.54 -19.50
N LEU A 170 -11.03 -5.63 -20.32
CA LEU A 170 -9.86 -4.83 -19.94
C LEU A 170 -10.17 -3.87 -18.79
N ALA A 171 -11.37 -3.31 -18.74
CA ALA A 171 -11.82 -2.46 -17.63
C ALA A 171 -11.87 -3.26 -16.32
N VAL A 172 -12.43 -4.48 -16.35
CA VAL A 172 -12.46 -5.38 -15.18
C VAL A 172 -11.04 -5.78 -14.77
N LEU A 173 -10.17 -6.08 -15.73
CA LEU A 173 -8.77 -6.42 -15.46
C LEU A 173 -8.03 -5.27 -14.77
N ASP A 174 -8.15 -4.04 -15.29
CA ASP A 174 -7.56 -2.84 -14.69
C ASP A 174 -8.04 -2.63 -13.25
N LEU A 175 -9.35 -2.60 -13.05
CA LEU A 175 -9.96 -2.42 -11.73
C LEU A 175 -9.49 -3.49 -10.75
N THR A 176 -9.46 -4.76 -11.17
CA THR A 176 -9.02 -5.86 -10.32
C THR A 176 -7.55 -5.71 -9.96
N LEU A 177 -6.69 -5.37 -10.91
CA LEU A 177 -5.27 -5.12 -10.65
C LEU A 177 -5.09 -3.98 -9.64
N MET A 178 -5.80 -2.87 -9.82
CA MET A 178 -5.70 -1.73 -8.92
C MET A 178 -6.21 -2.05 -7.52
N VAL A 179 -7.33 -2.77 -7.39
CA VAL A 179 -7.87 -3.22 -6.10
C VAL A 179 -6.89 -4.16 -5.40
N VAL A 180 -6.31 -5.13 -6.12
CA VAL A 180 -5.30 -6.05 -5.56
C VAL A 180 -4.07 -5.28 -5.08
N LEU A 181 -3.58 -4.33 -5.87
CA LEU A 181 -2.42 -3.51 -5.51
C LEU A 181 -2.70 -2.66 -4.27
N VAL A 182 -3.86 -2.00 -4.20
CA VAL A 182 -4.28 -1.19 -3.05
C VAL A 182 -4.46 -2.06 -1.80
N ALA A 183 -5.08 -3.23 -1.93
CA ALA A 183 -5.24 -4.17 -0.84
C ALA A 183 -3.89 -4.66 -0.30
N ALA A 184 -2.96 -5.01 -1.19
CA ALA A 184 -1.60 -5.41 -0.85
C ALA A 184 -0.84 -4.25 -0.16
N ALA A 185 -0.89 -3.05 -0.73
CA ALA A 185 -0.26 -1.85 -0.18
C ALA A 185 -0.83 -1.44 1.18
N SER A 186 -2.05 -1.86 1.54
CA SER A 186 -2.63 -1.60 2.87
C SER A 186 -1.94 -2.39 3.98
N ILE A 187 -1.29 -3.52 3.69
CA ILE A 187 -0.72 -4.43 4.68
C ILE A 187 0.33 -3.72 5.57
N PRO A 188 1.37 -3.07 5.03
CA PRO A 188 2.33 -2.32 5.84
C PRO A 188 1.68 -1.26 6.74
N PHE A 189 0.69 -0.53 6.22
CA PHE A 189 -0.02 0.49 7.00
C PHE A 189 -0.84 -0.12 8.15
N ARG A 190 -1.55 -1.23 7.92
CA ARG A 190 -2.29 -1.95 8.97
C ARG A 190 -1.34 -2.43 10.07
N ARG A 191 -0.17 -2.94 9.69
CA ARG A 191 0.87 -3.38 10.64
C ARG A 191 1.44 -2.23 11.43
N LEU A 192 1.76 -1.10 10.79
CA LEU A 192 2.21 0.12 11.47
C LEU A 192 1.16 0.61 12.49
N THR A 193 -0.11 0.58 12.13
CA THR A 193 -1.21 0.96 13.04
C THR A 193 -1.32 0.01 14.22
N ALA A 194 -1.24 -1.30 14.00
CA ALA A 194 -1.27 -2.30 15.06
C ALA A 194 -0.13 -2.13 16.06
N VAL A 195 1.10 -1.95 15.57
CA VAL A 195 2.28 -1.71 16.42
C VAL A 195 2.14 -0.40 17.22
N ARG A 196 1.64 0.68 16.61
CA ARG A 196 1.37 1.94 17.32
C ARG A 196 0.32 1.80 18.42
N ARG A 197 -0.72 0.99 18.20
CA ARG A 197 -1.75 0.73 19.20
C ARG A 197 -1.19 -0.07 20.38
N ALA A 198 -0.36 -1.09 20.12
CA ALA A 198 0.28 -1.88 21.16
C ALA A 198 1.26 -1.06 22.04
N ALA A 199 1.82 0.03 21.52
CA ALA A 199 2.72 0.90 22.28
C ALA A 199 2.02 1.94 23.19
N ARG A 200 0.71 2.22 22.97
CA ARG A 200 -0.04 3.23 23.76
C ARG A 200 -0.34 2.86 25.23
N PRO A 201 -0.62 1.60 25.62
CA PRO A 201 -0.99 1.25 26.99
C PRO A 201 0.09 1.57 28.03
N VAL A 202 1.36 1.52 27.62
CA VAL A 202 2.50 1.73 28.53
C VAL A 202 2.65 3.20 28.93
N VAL A 203 2.39 4.14 28.01
CA VAL A 203 2.59 5.58 28.25
C VAL A 203 1.45 6.19 29.08
N GLU A 204 0.22 5.71 28.91
CA GLU A 204 -0.95 6.18 29.66
C GLU A 204 -0.84 5.78 31.15
N ASN A 205 -0.37 4.56 31.45
CA ASN A 205 -0.17 4.09 32.82
C ASN A 205 1.01 4.77 33.53
N SER A 206 2.08 5.15 32.81
CA SER A 206 3.19 5.92 33.39
C SER A 206 2.88 7.40 33.61
N ARG A 207 1.79 7.93 33.02
CA ARG A 207 1.37 9.33 33.16
C ARG A 207 0.23 9.55 34.14
N ARG A 208 -0.44 8.50 34.64
CA ARG A 208 -1.31 8.66 35.81
C ARG A 208 -0.39 8.95 37.00
N PRO A 209 -0.46 10.15 37.62
CA PRO A 209 0.17 10.35 38.91
C PRO A 209 -0.37 9.25 39.83
N ALA A 210 0.50 8.60 40.59
CA ALA A 210 0.03 7.80 41.71
C ALA A 210 -0.93 8.70 42.50
N LEU A 211 -2.22 8.38 42.47
CA LEU A 211 -3.16 8.95 43.42
C LEU A 211 -2.59 8.54 44.77
N THR A 212 -1.82 9.43 45.40
CA THR A 212 -1.46 9.33 46.79
C THR A 212 -2.78 9.08 47.52
N PRO A 213 -2.92 7.99 48.29
CA PRO A 213 -4.11 7.79 49.08
C PRO A 213 -4.28 9.07 49.90
N SER A 214 -5.33 9.83 49.56
CA SER A 214 -5.72 11.03 50.27
C SER A 214 -5.86 10.62 51.72
N GLY A 215 -5.06 11.27 52.57
CA GLY A 215 -4.86 10.88 53.94
C GLY A 215 -6.16 10.60 54.67
N ALA A 216 -6.08 9.60 55.54
CA ALA A 216 -6.98 9.41 56.66
C ALA A 216 -7.31 10.76 57.30
N GLY A 217 -8.49 11.30 56.98
CA GLY A 217 -9.15 12.29 57.81
C GLY A 217 -9.66 11.54 59.03
N THR A 218 -8.95 11.67 60.14
CA THR A 218 -9.44 11.38 61.47
C THR A 218 -10.64 12.27 61.73
N ASP A 219 -11.83 11.69 61.70
CA ASP A 219 -13.07 12.33 62.12
C ASP A 219 -13.06 12.44 63.65
N PRO A 220 -13.06 13.64 64.26
CA PRO A 220 -13.14 13.77 65.70
C PRO A 220 -14.57 13.47 66.18
N ASP A 221 -14.69 12.49 67.06
CA ASP A 221 -15.91 12.11 67.77
C ASP A 221 -16.50 13.30 68.55
N PRO A 222 -17.73 13.75 68.25
CA PRO A 222 -18.35 14.89 68.91
C PRO A 222 -19.05 14.55 70.25
N ARG A 223 -18.77 13.41 70.89
CA ARG A 223 -19.49 12.97 72.12
C ARG A 223 -18.71 12.96 73.43
N ALA A 224 -17.63 13.74 73.55
CA ALA A 224 -16.98 13.98 74.84
C ALA A 224 -17.41 15.35 75.40
N GLY A 225 -18.55 15.42 76.10
CA GLY A 225 -18.93 16.61 76.85
C GLY A 225 -20.42 16.72 77.19
N ALA A 226 -20.90 15.89 78.12
CA ALA A 226 -21.93 16.18 79.13
C ALA A 226 -22.19 14.92 79.98
#